data_AF-A0A932XYS0-F1
#
_entry.id   AF-A0A932XYS0-F1
#
_cell.length_a   1.000
_cell.length_b   1.000
_cell.length_c   1.000
_cell.angle_alpha   90.00
_cell.angle_beta   90.00
_cell.angle_gamma   90.00
#
_symmetry.space_group_name_H-M   'P 1'
#
loop_
_entity.id
_entity.type
_entity.pdbx_description
1 polymer ?
#
loop_
_entity_poly.entity_id
_entity_poly.type
_entity_poly.pdbx_seq_one_letter_code
_entity_poly.pdbx_strand_id
1 'polypeptide(L)'
;MSSEQLSQEDRREALGDMVGIMLHRAVAEGAVGMMQVTEPGTPEHGKWSRVARNAMPLARDFITEAEVRYEARHSGETPAERLDGESPEPALSDEARRQKQERLAELEAEATRLRGELGQ
;
A
#
# COMPACT_ATOMS: atom_id res chain seq x y z
N MET A 1 -5.41 12.97 -34.45
CA MET A 1 -5.83 13.38 -33.09
C MET A 1 -6.02 12.08 -32.34
N SER A 2 -5.09 11.73 -31.43
CA SER A 2 -5.03 10.41 -30.78
C SER A 2 -6.24 10.21 -29.87
N SER A 3 -6.86 9.03 -29.94
CA SER A 3 -7.98 8.59 -29.10
C SER A 3 -7.63 8.39 -27.62
N GLU A 4 -6.38 8.69 -27.22
CA GLU A 4 -5.87 8.50 -25.86
C GLU A 4 -6.15 9.70 -24.92
N GLN A 5 -6.72 10.80 -25.41
CA GLN A 5 -6.94 12.02 -24.62
C GLN A 5 -8.33 12.14 -23.98
N LEU A 6 -9.20 11.14 -24.12
CA LEU A 6 -10.55 11.13 -23.53
C LEU A 6 -10.88 9.77 -22.90
N SER A 7 -10.48 9.54 -21.64
CA SER A 7 -11.15 8.57 -20.74
C SER A 7 -10.73 8.73 -19.27
N GLN A 8 -10.62 9.98 -18.78
CA GLN A 8 -10.71 10.25 -17.34
C GLN A 8 -12.15 10.58 -16.90
N GLU A 9 -13.10 10.58 -17.84
CA GLU A 9 -14.53 10.75 -17.55
C GLU A 9 -15.12 9.45 -16.98
N ASP A 10 -15.54 9.52 -15.72
CA ASP A 10 -16.50 8.62 -15.07
C ASP A 10 -16.30 7.12 -15.33
N ARG A 11 -15.17 6.57 -14.87
CA ARG A 11 -15.11 5.13 -14.65
C ARG A 11 -16.10 4.79 -13.53
N ARG A 12 -17.33 4.42 -13.90
CA ARG A 12 -18.32 3.90 -12.97
C ARG A 12 -17.79 2.60 -12.40
N GLU A 13 -17.66 2.56 -11.08
CA GLU A 13 -17.36 1.35 -10.34
C GLU A 13 -18.34 0.24 -10.73
N ALA A 14 -17.80 -0.85 -11.27
CA ALA A 14 -18.55 -2.02 -11.69
C ALA A 14 -18.70 -3.01 -10.54
N LEU A 15 -19.70 -3.88 -10.63
CA LEU A 15 -19.89 -4.95 -9.67
C LEU A 15 -18.64 -5.84 -9.61
N GLY A 16 -18.13 -6.05 -8.40
CA GLY A 16 -16.94 -6.85 -8.16
C GLY A 16 -15.62 -6.08 -8.19
N ASP A 17 -15.62 -4.81 -8.59
CA ASP A 17 -14.42 -3.97 -8.56
C ASP A 17 -13.87 -3.86 -7.13
N MET A 18 -12.55 -3.91 -7.03
CA MET A 18 -11.80 -3.78 -5.78
C MET A 18 -11.31 -2.34 -5.63
N VAL A 19 -11.65 -1.71 -4.51
CA VAL A 19 -11.38 -0.29 -4.26
C VAL A 19 -10.66 -0.14 -2.91
N GLY A 20 -9.58 0.62 -2.88
CA GLY A 20 -8.83 0.90 -1.65
C GLY A 20 -9.62 1.78 -0.67
N ILE A 21 -9.51 1.48 0.63
CA ILE A 21 -10.04 2.31 1.71
C ILE A 21 -8.95 3.29 2.13
N MET A 22 -9.13 4.56 1.79
CA MET A 22 -8.23 5.64 2.22
C MET A 22 -8.75 6.29 3.50
N LEU A 23 -7.91 6.30 4.54
CA LEU A 23 -8.14 7.15 5.71
C LEU A 23 -7.49 8.51 5.46
N HIS A 24 -8.29 9.57 5.52
CA HIS A 24 -7.82 10.96 5.55
C HIS A 24 -7.99 11.52 6.96
N ARG A 25 -6.94 11.42 7.79
CA ARG A 25 -6.90 12.06 9.12
C ARG A 25 -5.63 12.88 9.27
N ALA A 26 -5.72 13.95 10.07
CA ALA A 26 -4.62 14.89 10.32
C ALA A 26 -3.31 14.27 10.84
N VAL A 27 -3.37 13.05 11.40
CA VAL A 27 -2.21 12.35 11.99
C VAL A 27 -1.65 11.27 11.06
N ALA A 28 -2.46 10.75 10.13
CA ALA A 28 -2.05 9.73 9.17
C ALA A 28 -3.00 9.69 7.98
N GLU A 29 -2.43 9.77 6.77
CA GLU A 29 -3.11 9.52 5.50
C GLU A 29 -2.57 8.23 4.91
N GLY A 30 -3.44 7.31 4.53
CA GLY A 30 -3.01 6.01 4.01
C GLY A 30 -4.14 5.02 3.75
N ALA A 31 -3.79 3.92 3.07
CA ALA A 31 -4.67 2.81 2.78
C ALA A 31 -4.73 1.84 3.96
N VAL A 32 -5.94 1.46 4.37
CA VAL A 32 -6.18 0.52 5.48
C VAL A 32 -6.71 -0.85 5.07
N GLY A 33 -7.06 -1.00 3.79
CA GLY A 33 -7.66 -2.23 3.28
C GLY A 33 -8.40 -2.01 1.98
N MET A 34 -9.18 -3.01 1.60
CA MET A 34 -9.94 -3.03 0.36
C MET A 34 -11.44 -3.16 0.64
N MET A 35 -12.24 -2.63 -0.27
CA MET A 35 -13.68 -2.85 -0.37
C MET A 35 -13.99 -3.44 -1.74
N GLN A 36 -14.97 -4.33 -1.79
CA GLN A 36 -15.54 -4.80 -3.05
C GLN A 36 -16.88 -4.11 -3.30
N VAL A 37 -17.07 -3.65 -4.53
CA VAL A 37 -18.34 -3.11 -5.00
C VAL A 37 -19.36 -4.24 -5.09
N THR A 38 -20.43 -4.15 -4.31
CA THR A 38 -21.49 -5.16 -4.25
C THR A 38 -22.74 -4.74 -4.99
N GLU A 39 -22.93 -3.44 -5.22
CA GLU A 39 -23.98 -2.92 -6.09
C GLU A 39 -23.44 -1.72 -6.87
N PRO A 40 -23.64 -1.66 -8.19
CA PRO A 40 -23.21 -0.52 -9.01
C PRO A 40 -23.98 0.76 -8.60
N GLY A 41 -23.43 1.92 -8.99
CA GLY A 41 -24.00 3.22 -8.63
C GLY A 41 -25.48 3.36 -8.97
N THR A 42 -26.32 3.48 -7.94
CA THR A 42 -27.76 3.77 -8.06
C THR A 42 -27.99 5.27 -7.82
N PRO A 43 -28.90 5.92 -8.56
CA PRO A 43 -29.17 7.35 -8.38
C PRO A 43 -29.69 7.65 -6.97
N GLU A 44 -29.11 8.64 -6.30
CA GLU A 44 -29.54 9.14 -5.00
C GLU A 44 -29.73 10.67 -5.08
N HIS A 45 -30.91 11.17 -4.70
CA HIS A 45 -31.24 12.61 -4.59
C HIS A 45 -30.57 13.55 -5.63
N GLY A 46 -31.18 13.70 -6.81
CA GLY A 46 -30.73 14.66 -7.82
C GLY A 46 -29.63 14.10 -8.72
N LYS A 47 -28.43 14.70 -8.70
CA LYS A 47 -27.28 14.34 -9.58
C LYS A 47 -26.27 13.38 -8.92
N TRP A 48 -26.54 12.93 -7.70
CA TRP A 48 -25.63 12.05 -6.96
C TRP A 48 -26.00 10.59 -7.19
N SER A 49 -25.05 9.69 -6.98
CA SER A 49 -25.26 8.24 -7.00
C SER A 49 -24.60 7.60 -5.79
N ARG A 50 -25.23 6.58 -5.21
CA ARG A 50 -24.67 5.75 -4.15
C ARG A 50 -24.20 4.42 -4.71
N VAL A 51 -23.00 4.01 -4.35
CA VAL A 51 -22.44 2.68 -4.63
C VAL A 51 -22.43 1.90 -3.32
N ALA A 52 -22.94 0.67 -3.33
CA ALA A 52 -22.84 -0.21 -2.17
C ALA A 52 -21.53 -0.99 -2.24
N ARG A 53 -20.83 -1.07 -1.10
CA ARG A 53 -19.55 -1.78 -1.00
C ARG A 53 -19.49 -2.58 0.30
N ASN A 54 -18.83 -3.73 0.25
CA ASN A 54 -18.50 -4.52 1.43
C ASN A 54 -17.02 -4.37 1.75
N ALA A 55 -16.70 -4.11 3.02
CA ALA A 55 -15.34 -4.17 3.51
C ALA A 55 -14.84 -5.62 3.42
N MET A 56 -13.71 -5.80 2.75
CA MET A 56 -12.94 -7.03 2.86
C MET A 56 -12.15 -7.01 4.18
N PRO A 57 -11.62 -8.16 4.63
CA PRO A 57 -10.68 -8.17 5.75
C PRO A 57 -9.62 -7.08 5.57
N LEU A 58 -9.34 -6.34 6.65
CA LEU A 58 -8.36 -5.26 6.63
C LEU A 58 -7.02 -5.79 6.12
N ALA A 59 -6.28 -4.92 5.43
CA ALA A 59 -4.93 -5.26 5.05
C ALA A 59 -4.11 -5.60 6.30
N ARG A 60 -3.20 -6.56 6.15
CA ARG A 60 -2.31 -6.97 7.23
C ARG A 60 -1.49 -5.79 7.77
N ASP A 61 -1.10 -4.89 6.86
CA ASP A 61 -0.29 -3.73 7.14
C ASP A 61 -1.00 -2.44 6.73
N PHE A 62 -0.81 -1.38 7.50
CA PHE A 62 -1.22 -0.03 7.12
C PHE A 62 -0.20 0.55 6.15
N ILE A 63 -0.64 1.01 4.98
CA ILE A 63 0.23 1.61 3.97
C ILE A 63 0.01 3.11 3.98
N THR A 64 1.02 3.88 4.38
CA THR A 64 0.94 5.34 4.39
C THR A 64 0.99 5.91 2.98
N GLU A 65 0.39 7.07 2.77
CA GLU A 65 0.49 7.79 1.49
C GLU A 65 1.96 8.13 1.14
N ALA A 66 2.80 8.35 2.15
CA ALA A 66 4.23 8.58 1.94
C ALA A 66 4.94 7.38 1.31
N GLU A 67 4.62 6.16 1.77
CA GLU A 67 5.15 4.91 1.19
C GLU A 67 4.65 4.71 -0.24
N VAL A 68 3.35 4.94 -0.49
CA VAL A 68 2.78 4.89 -1.85
C VAL A 68 3.53 5.82 -2.80
N ARG A 69 3.75 7.09 -2.39
CA ARG A 69 4.45 8.08 -3.22
C ARG A 69 5.93 7.75 -3.42
N TYR A 70 6.56 7.13 -2.44
CA TYR A 70 7.95 6.68 -2.54
C TYR A 70 8.07 5.53 -3.54
N GLU A 71 7.24 4.49 -3.41
CA GLU A 71 7.24 3.33 -4.31
C GLU A 71 6.88 3.70 -5.75
N ALA A 72 5.85 4.53 -5.95
CA ALA A 72 5.46 5.00 -7.28
C ALA A 72 6.60 5.72 -8.04
N ARG A 73 7.59 6.27 -7.31
CA ARG A 73 8.78 6.91 -7.91
C ARG A 73 9.93 5.93 -8.17
N HIS A 74 9.94 4.78 -7.50
CA HIS A 74 11.13 3.92 -7.41
C HIS A 74 10.92 2.48 -7.91
N SER A 75 9.73 1.89 -7.78
CA SER A 75 9.45 0.50 -8.20
C SER A 75 8.55 0.41 -9.43
N GLY A 76 7.69 1.41 -9.67
CA GLY A 76 6.67 1.35 -10.72
C GLY A 76 5.49 0.41 -10.40
N GLU A 77 5.53 -0.28 -9.26
CA GLU A 77 4.43 -1.09 -8.73
C GLU A 77 3.37 -0.20 -8.06
N THR A 78 2.12 -0.64 -8.11
CA THR A 78 0.99 0.09 -7.52
C THR A 78 0.62 -0.48 -6.15
N PRO A 79 0.20 0.35 -5.18
CA PRO A 79 -0.14 -0.11 -3.83
C PRO A 79 -1.23 -1.19 -3.77
N ALA A 80 -2.09 -1.25 -4.79
CA ALA A 80 -3.15 -2.26 -4.90
C ALA A 80 -2.56 -3.68 -4.95
N GLU A 81 -1.41 -3.86 -5.58
CA GLU A 81 -0.75 -5.17 -5.75
C GLU A 81 -0.21 -5.72 -4.41
N ARG A 82 0.06 -4.86 -3.43
CA ARG A 82 0.46 -5.28 -2.07
C ARG A 82 -0.72 -5.62 -1.16
N LEU A 83 -1.91 -5.07 -1.44
CA LEU A 83 -3.11 -5.26 -0.62
C LEU A 83 -3.82 -6.60 -0.92
N ASP A 84 -3.55 -7.22 -2.07
CA ASP A 84 -4.18 -8.49 -2.52
C ASP A 84 -3.60 -9.77 -1.87
N GLY A 85 -2.79 -9.63 -0.82
CA GLY A 85 -2.55 -10.73 0.12
C GLY A 85 -1.53 -11.80 -0.29
N GLU A 86 -0.86 -11.65 -1.44
CA GLU A 86 0.42 -12.29 -1.68
C GLU A 86 1.49 -11.21 -1.73
N SER A 87 1.96 -10.79 -0.56
CA SER A 87 3.30 -10.21 -0.51
C SER A 87 4.23 -11.43 -0.59
N PRO A 88 4.87 -11.74 -1.74
CA PRO A 88 6.09 -12.52 -1.64
C PRO A 88 6.98 -11.67 -0.74
N GLU A 89 7.35 -12.18 0.43
CA GLU A 89 8.62 -11.73 0.99
C GLU A 89 9.59 -11.83 -0.18
N PRO A 90 10.23 -10.73 -0.64
CA PRO A 90 11.16 -10.83 -1.74
C PRO A 90 12.14 -11.89 -1.27
N ALA A 91 12.15 -13.04 -1.95
CA ALA A 91 12.99 -14.15 -1.59
C ALA A 91 14.40 -13.61 -1.75
N LEU A 92 14.97 -13.12 -0.64
CA LEU A 92 16.32 -12.57 -0.64
C LEU A 92 17.16 -13.68 -1.23
N SER A 93 17.85 -13.37 -2.32
CA SER A 93 18.85 -14.28 -2.87
C SER A 93 19.76 -14.73 -1.72
N ASP A 94 20.31 -15.93 -1.80
CA ASP A 94 21.19 -16.43 -0.72
C ASP A 94 22.31 -15.43 -0.40
N GLU A 95 22.75 -14.67 -1.41
CA GLU A 95 23.68 -13.55 -1.30
C GLU A 95 23.11 -12.35 -0.53
N ALA A 96 21.89 -11.90 -0.83
CA ALA A 96 21.26 -10.80 -0.11
C ALA A 96 20.94 -11.18 1.36
N ARG A 97 20.63 -12.46 1.61
CA ARG A 97 20.44 -13.01 2.96
C ARG A 97 21.76 -12.98 3.75
N ARG A 98 22.86 -13.37 3.11
CA ARG A 98 24.20 -13.34 3.70
C ARG A 98 24.65 -11.91 4.01
N GLN A 99 24.51 -10.98 3.07
CA GLN A 99 24.88 -9.57 3.28
C GLN A 99 24.07 -8.93 4.42
N LYS A 100 22.77 -9.27 4.54
CA LYS A 100 21.94 -8.81 5.65
C LYS A 100 22.43 -9.35 7.00
N GLN A 101 22.84 -10.61 7.07
CA GLN A 101 23.39 -11.22 8.29
C GLN A 101 24.75 -10.62 8.68
N GLU A 102 25.64 -10.41 7.70
CA GLU A 102 26.93 -9.75 7.93
C GLU A 102 26.73 -8.31 8.45
N ARG A 103 25.78 -7.56 7.87
CA ARG A 103 25.47 -6.19 8.30
C ARG A 103 24.84 -6.14 9.70
N LEU A 104 24.01 -7.11 10.05
CA LEU A 104 23.44 -7.23 11.40
C LEU A 104 24.54 -7.50 12.44
N ALA A 105 25.48 -8.39 12.13
CA ALA A 105 26.61 -8.68 13.01
C ALA A 105 27.51 -7.45 13.22
N GLU A 106 27.76 -6.66 12.18
CA GLU A 106 28.49 -5.38 12.29
C GLU A 106 27.79 -4.40 13.24
N LEU A 107 26.47 -4.23 13.09
CA LEU A 107 25.68 -3.32 13.91
C LEU A 107 25.62 -3.77 15.38
N GLU A 108 25.51 -5.08 15.63
CA GLU A 108 25.54 -5.64 16.99
C GLU A 108 26.91 -5.45 17.66
N ALA A 109 28.00 -5.62 16.91
CA ALA A 109 29.34 -5.37 17.40
C ALA A 109 29.55 -3.88 17.72
N GLU A 110 29.05 -2.98 16.87
CA GLU A 110 29.11 -1.54 17.10
C GLU A 110 28.26 -1.09 18.30
N ALA A 111 27.05 -1.62 18.44
CA ALA A 111 26.19 -1.37 19.60
C ALA A 111 26.83 -1.85 20.91
N THR A 112 27.51 -2.99 20.88
CA THR A 112 28.25 -3.52 22.03
C THR A 112 29.44 -2.63 22.39
N ARG A 113 30.19 -2.17 21.39
CA ARG A 113 31.29 -1.22 21.57
C ARG A 113 30.82 0.09 22.20
N LEU A 114 29.79 0.72 21.63
CA LEU A 114 29.21 1.96 22.15
C LEU A 114 28.65 1.79 23.56
N ARG A 115 28.05 0.64 23.89
CA ARG A 115 27.60 0.33 25.26
C ARG A 115 28.76 0.22 26.24
N GLY A 116 29.90 -0.32 25.81
CA GLY A 116 31.14 -0.37 26.60
C GLY A 116 31.76 1.02 26.82
N GLU A 117 31.69 1.90 25.82
CA GLU A 117 32.17 3.29 25.90
C GLU A 117 31.26 4.17 26.79
N LEU A 118 29.94 3.93 26.80
CA LEU A 118 28.97 4.68 27.62
C LEU A 118 28.83 4.17 29.06
N GLY A 119 29.34 2.97 29.36
CA GLY A 119 29.33 2.39 30.70
C GLY A 119 30.57 2.71 31.55
N GLN A 120 31.54 3.43 30.97
CA GLN A 120 32.73 3.98 31.64
C GLN A 120 32.55 5.49 31.85
#